data_AF-M5E1J4-F1
#
_entry.id   AF-M5E1J4-F1
#
_cell.length_a   1.000
_cell.length_b   1.000
_cell.length_c   1.000
_cell.angle_alpha   90.00
_cell.angle_beta   90.00
_cell.angle_gamma   90.00
#
_symmetry.space_group_name_H-M   'P 1'
#
loop_
_entity.id
_entity.type
_entity.pdbx_description
1 polymer ?
#
loop_
_entity_poly.entity_id
_entity_poly.type
_entity_poly.pdbx_seq_one_letter_code
_entity_poly.pdbx_strand_id
1 'polypeptide(L)' 'MARKQKCEIYSRVVGYLSPVSEWNKGKKEEFKDRKTFEKNNKYLYLGISESIPLDQK' A
#
# COMPACT_ATOMS: atom_id res chain seq x y z
N MET A 1 33.10 16.05 8.67
CA MET A 1 32.33 15.24 7.70
C MET A 1 31.03 14.79 8.35
N ALA A 2 29.88 14.90 7.68
CA ALA A 2 28.59 14.52 8.25
C ALA A 2 28.43 12.98 8.25
N ARG A 3 27.99 12.40 9.38
CA ARG A 3 27.67 10.97 9.49
C ARG A 3 26.26 10.73 8.95
N LYS A 4 26.11 9.78 8.03
CA LYS A 4 24.79 9.34 7.53
C LYS A 4 24.19 8.34 8.52
N GLN A 5 22.93 8.52 8.87
CA GLN A 5 22.16 7.56 9.66
C GLN A 5 21.10 6.89 8.77
N LYS A 6 20.82 5.62 9.04
CA LYS A 6 19.75 4.88 8.36
C LYS A 6 18.40 5.41 8.84
N CYS A 7 17.51 5.71 7.89
CA CYS A 7 16.13 6.06 8.20
C CYS A 7 15.31 4.78 8.44
N GLU A 8 14.58 4.72 9.55
CA GLU A 8 13.62 3.67 9.81
C GLU A 8 12.24 4.07 9.27
N ILE A 9 11.63 3.15 8.54
CA ILE A 9 10.35 3.38 7.88
C ILE A 9 9.27 2.66 8.68
N TYR A 10 8.22 3.37 9.06
CA TYR A 10 7.08 2.85 9.79
C TYR A 10 5.83 2.83 8.92
N SER A 11 4.99 1.82 9.11
CA SER A 11 3.70 1.71 8.43
C SER A 11 2.63 1.13 9.36
N ARG A 12 1.38 1.54 9.12
CA ARG A 12 0.21 1.13 9.90
C ARG A 12 -0.36 -0.18 9.36
N VAL A 13 -0.34 -1.22 10.18
CA VAL A 13 -0.81 -2.57 9.78
C VAL A 13 -2.19 -2.88 10.39
N VAL A 14 -2.28 -2.96 11.72
CA VAL A 14 -3.50 -3.35 12.49
C VAL A 14 -3.95 -2.26 13.48
N GLY A 15 -3.85 -1.00 13.09
CA GLY A 15 -4.26 0.16 13.91
C GLY A 15 -3.13 0.89 14.63
N TYR A 16 -1.93 0.31 14.71
CA TYR A 16 -0.71 0.98 15.20
C TYR A 16 0.43 0.98 14.17
N LEU A 17 1.44 1.81 14.41
CA LEU A 17 2.65 1.92 13.56
C LEU A 17 3.65 0.82 13.95
N SER A 18 4.13 0.07 12.95
CA SER A 18 5.17 -0.93 13.11
C SER A 18 6.32 -0.66 12.14
N PRO A 19 7.58 -0.94 12.51
CA PRO A 19 8.71 -0.76 11.62
C PRO A 19 8.64 -1.77 10.48
N VAL A 20 8.78 -1.29 9.24
CA VAL A 20 8.69 -2.13 8.02
C VAL A 20 9.85 -3.13 7.95
N SER A 21 10.99 -2.82 8.58
CA SER A 21 12.14 -3.71 8.69
C SER A 21 11.82 -5.03 9.41
N GLU A 22 10.83 -5.05 10.30
CA GLU A 22 10.45 -6.21 11.12
C GLU A 22 9.29 -7.02 10.51
N TRP A 23 8.85 -6.70 9.30
CA TRP A 23 7.73 -7.41 8.69
C TRP A 23 8.10 -8.84 8.31
N ASN A 24 7.28 -9.80 8.77
CA ASN A 24 7.36 -11.19 8.34
C ASN A 24 6.84 -11.37 6.90
N LYS A 25 7.03 -12.56 6.32
CA LYS A 25 6.63 -12.85 4.94
C LYS A 25 5.12 -12.60 4.69
N GLY A 26 4.26 -13.00 5.63
CA GLY A 26 2.81 -12.85 5.52
C GLY A 26 2.37 -11.38 5.44
N LYS A 27 2.92 -10.51 6.31
CA LYS A 27 2.61 -9.07 6.29
C LYS A 27 3.06 -8.39 5.00
N LYS A 28 4.17 -8.83 4.40
CA LYS A 28 4.63 -8.32 3.11
C LYS A 28 3.69 -8.70 1.97
N GLU A 29 3.20 -9.95 1.96
CA GLU A 29 2.21 -10.36 0.96
C GLU A 29 0.87 -9.64 1.18
N GLU A 30 0.36 -9.59 2.43
CA GLU A 30 -0.85 -8.84 2.76
C GLU A 30 -0.76 -7.38 2.31
N PHE A 31 0.39 -6.74 2.52
CA PHE A 31 0.58 -5.35 2.11
C PHE A 31 0.52 -5.16 0.59
N LYS A 32 1.00 -6.13 -0.21
CA LYS A 32 0.91 -6.07 -1.69
C LYS A 32 -0.53 -6.15 -2.17
N ASP A 33 -1.38 -6.90 -1.47
CA ASP A 33 -2.79 -7.07 -1.83
C ASP A 33 -3.65 -5.86 -1.43
N ARG A 34 -3.11 -4.90 -0.67
CA ARG A 34 -3.83 -3.69 -0.26
C ARG A 34 -4.12 -2.81 -1.47
N LYS A 35 -5.41 -2.50 -1.67
CA LYS A 35 -5.86 -1.53 -2.67
C LYS A 35 -5.92 -0.14 -2.07
N THR A 36 -5.34 0.83 -2.76
CA THR A 36 -5.43 2.25 -2.36
C THR A 36 -6.70 2.86 -2.93
N PHE A 37 -7.24 3.86 -2.22
CA PHE A 37 -8.36 4.62 -2.74
C PHE A 37 -7.86 5.61 -3.80
N GLU A 38 -8.35 5.47 -5.01
CA GLU A 38 -8.07 6.40 -6.12
C GLU A 38 -9.25 7.36 -6.32
N LYS A 39 -9.03 8.64 -6.02
CA LYS A 39 -10.08 9.69 -6.11
C LYS A 39 -10.69 9.81 -7.51
N ASN A 40 -9.90 9.56 -8.56
CA ASN A 40 -10.33 9.69 -9.96
C ASN A 40 -10.85 8.38 -10.55
N ASN A 41 -11.10 7.38 -9.72
CA ASN A 41 -11.67 6.13 -10.17
C ASN A 41 -13.14 6.37 -10.57
N LYS A 42 -13.35 6.61 -11.87
CA LYS A 42 -14.65 6.88 -12.52
C LYS A 42 -15.69 5.80 -12.20
N TYR A 43 -15.25 4.58 -11.89
CA TYR A 43 -16.10 3.42 -11.61
C TYR A 43 -16.78 3.50 -10.23
N LEU A 44 -16.23 4.24 -9.26
CA LEU A 44 -16.84 4.40 -7.93
C LEU A 44 -18.12 5.24 -7.95
N TYR A 45 -18.25 6.17 -8.89
CA TYR A 45 -19.47 6.99 -9.05
C TYR A 45 -20.55 6.31 -9.90
N LEU A 46 -20.19 5.30 -10.69
CA LEU A 46 -21.13 4.58 -11.58
C LEU A 46 -21.72 3.31 -10.95
N GLY A 47 -21.33 2.94 -9.73
CA GLY A 47 -21.91 1.77 -9.02
C GLY A 47 -21.62 0.42 -9.70
N ILE A 48 -20.57 0.32 -10.51
CA ILE A 48 -20.20 -0.90 -11.22
C ILE A 48 -19.17 -1.66 -10.36
N SER A 49 -19.47 -2.90 -10.00
CA SER A 49 -18.71 -3.71 -9.04
C SER A 49 -17.44 -4.36 -9.61
N GLU A 50 -17.23 -4.30 -10.92
CA GLU A 50 -16.11 -4.97 -11.58
C GLU A 50 -15.24 -3.97 -12.34
N SER A 51 -13.96 -3.93 -11.98
CA SER A 51 -12.93 -3.18 -12.69
C SER A 51 -12.39 -4.08 -13.79
N ILE A 52 -12.65 -3.71 -15.04
CA ILE A 52 -11.91 -4.25 -16.19
C ILE A 52 -10.48 -3.72 -16.06
N PRO A 53 -9.43 -4.56 -16.13
CA PRO A 53 -8.06 -4.10 -16.00
C PRO A 53 -7.75 -3.10 -17.12
N LEU A 54 -7.40 -1.87 -16.73
CA LEU A 54 -6.77 -0.89 -17.61
C LEU A 54 -5.29 -1.29 -17.80
N ASP A 55 -5.06 -2.42 -18.46
CA ASP A 55 -3.76 -2.73 -19.02
C ASP A 55 -3.92 -3.11 -20.50
N GLN A 56 -4.09 -2.08 -21.31
CA GLN A 56 -3.79 -2.11 -22.73
C GLN A 56 -3.03 -0.83 -23.07
N LYS A 57 -1.73 -0.81 -22.77
CA LYS A 57 -0.77 -0.07 -23.57
C LYS A 57 0.62 -0.68 -23.48
#